data_AF-A0A9W8KE29-F1
#
_entry.id   AF-A0A9W8KE29-F1
#
_cell.length_a   1.000
_cell.length_b   1.000
_cell.length_c   1.000
_cell.angle_alpha   90.00
_cell.angle_beta   90.00
_cell.angle_gamma   90.00
#
_symmetry.space_group_name_H-M   'P 1'
#
loop_
_entity.id
_entity.type
_entity.pdbx_description
1 polymer ?
#
loop_
_entity_poly.entity_id
_entity_poly.type
_entity_poly.pdbx_seq_one_letter_code
_entity_poly.pdbx_strand_id
1 'polypeptide(L)'
;MFFDFVTLGLLVVVKMSKTKNHTNHNQNKKAHRNGIKKPKTYRHPSLKGVCPKFLRNQRFAKRGTLLAGIKATAAAKAAAASA
;
A
#
# COMPACT_ATOMS: atom_id res chain seq x y z
N MET A 1 61.10 38.40 -11.79
CA MET A 1 60.71 37.05 -11.34
C MET A 1 60.21 37.17 -9.90
N PHE A 2 58.96 37.64 -9.76
CA PHE A 2 57.83 36.86 -9.22
C PHE A 2 57.77 36.86 -7.67
N PHE A 3 57.54 38.05 -7.11
CA PHE A 3 57.14 38.26 -5.73
C PHE A 3 55.60 38.34 -5.69
N ASP A 4 54.92 37.20 -5.79
CA ASP A 4 53.45 37.12 -5.75
C ASP A 4 53.00 36.11 -4.67
N PHE A 5 53.06 36.50 -3.39
CA PHE A 5 52.49 35.73 -2.29
C PHE A 5 51.58 36.58 -1.37
N VAL A 6 50.91 37.60 -1.93
CA VAL A 6 50.02 38.52 -1.20
C VAL A 6 48.53 38.11 -1.25
N THR A 7 48.18 37.02 -1.92
CA THR A 7 46.77 36.57 -2.08
C THR A 7 46.50 35.15 -1.58
N LEU A 8 47.10 34.77 -0.45
CA LEU A 8 46.58 33.68 0.39
C LEU A 8 45.95 34.26 1.66
N GLY A 9 45.23 35.37 1.46
CA GLY A 9 44.31 35.92 2.43
C GLY A 9 43.13 34.98 2.60
N LEU A 10 43.00 34.47 3.82
CA LEU A 10 41.76 33.93 4.37
C LEU A 10 41.29 32.64 3.68
N LEU A 11 41.90 31.52 4.08
CA LEU A 11 41.16 30.29 4.26
C LEU A 11 40.02 30.64 5.23
N VAL A 12 38.88 31.05 4.67
CA VAL A 12 37.60 31.10 5.39
C VAL A 12 37.33 29.64 5.71
N VAL A 13 37.93 29.15 6.79
CA VAL A 13 37.37 28.08 7.59
C VAL A 13 36.06 28.69 8.06
N VAL A 14 35.04 28.61 7.18
CA VAL A 14 33.66 28.84 7.55
C VAL A 14 33.50 27.84 8.68
N LYS A 15 33.57 28.36 9.90
CA LYS A 15 33.26 27.64 11.12
C LYS A 15 31.88 27.10 10.82
N MET A 16 31.81 25.82 10.45
CA MET A 16 30.56 25.13 10.22
C MET A 16 29.93 25.06 11.60
N SER A 17 29.27 26.15 11.98
CA SER A 17 28.58 26.29 13.25
C SER A 17 27.65 25.09 13.29
N LYS A 18 27.78 24.26 14.33
CA LYS A 18 27.10 22.97 14.42
C LYS A 18 25.67 23.09 13.91
N THR A 19 25.36 22.34 12.86
CA THR A 19 24.01 22.31 12.30
C THR A 19 23.11 21.47 13.21
N LYS A 20 21.79 21.57 13.05
CA LYS A 20 20.88 20.81 13.90
C LYS A 20 20.85 19.35 13.47
N ASN A 21 21.36 18.47 14.34
CA ASN A 21 21.51 17.03 14.08
C ASN A 21 20.17 16.27 13.84
N HIS A 22 19.03 16.81 14.30
CA HIS A 22 17.72 16.19 14.12
C HIS A 22 16.57 17.21 14.21
N THR A 23 15.55 17.09 13.35
CA THR A 23 14.32 17.90 13.43
C THR A 23 13.10 17.16 12.90
N ASN A 24 12.01 17.23 13.67
CA ASN A 24 10.68 16.75 13.27
C ASN A 24 9.70 17.92 12.99
N HIS A 25 10.18 19.16 12.97
CA HIS A 25 9.33 20.36 12.97
C HIS A 25 8.35 20.42 11.77
N ASN A 26 8.79 20.04 10.58
CA ASN A 26 7.99 20.12 9.36
C ASN A 26 7.41 18.77 8.89
N GLN A 27 7.62 17.66 9.60
CA GLN A 27 7.17 16.36 9.08
C GLN A 27 5.64 16.25 9.11
N ASN A 28 5.01 16.68 10.20
CA ASN A 28 3.55 16.68 10.32
C ASN A 28 2.91 17.58 9.27
N LYS A 29 3.43 18.81 9.09
CA LYS A 29 2.94 19.73 8.05
C LYS A 29 3.04 19.11 6.65
N LYS A 30 4.15 18.42 6.33
CA LYS A 30 4.30 17.70 5.06
C LYS A 30 3.32 16.54 4.91
N ALA A 31 3.10 15.75 5.96
CA ALA A 31 2.16 14.63 5.93
C ALA A 31 0.71 15.10 5.73
N HIS A 32 0.35 16.25 6.29
CA HIS A 32 -0.99 16.82 6.16
C HIS A 32 -1.24 17.55 4.83
N ARG A 33 -0.21 17.96 4.06
CA ARG A 33 -0.40 18.59 2.72
C ARG A 33 -1.22 17.73 1.76
N ASN A 34 -1.04 16.40 1.81
CA ASN A 34 -1.77 15.44 0.99
C ASN A 34 -2.84 14.67 1.81
N GLY A 35 -2.94 14.98 3.10
CA GLY A 35 -3.74 14.28 4.10
C GLY A 35 -3.19 12.90 4.47
N ILE A 36 -3.35 12.52 5.74
CA ILE A 36 -3.06 11.15 6.21
C ILE A 36 -4.15 10.21 5.66
N LYS A 37 -3.78 9.36 4.70
CA LYS A 37 -4.72 8.44 4.06
C LYS A 37 -5.04 7.27 5.00
N LYS A 38 -6.34 7.03 5.21
CA LYS A 38 -6.84 5.87 5.94
C LYS A 38 -6.81 4.63 5.02
N PRO A 39 -6.59 3.41 5.55
CA PRO A 39 -6.74 2.19 4.77
C PRO A 39 -8.19 2.08 4.28
N LYS A 40 -8.36 1.65 3.03
CA LYS A 40 -9.69 1.43 2.44
C LYS A 40 -10.29 0.15 3.02
N THR A 41 -11.50 0.23 3.53
CA THR A 41 -12.30 -0.94 3.92
C THR A 41 -13.11 -1.42 2.72
N TYR A 42 -13.05 -2.71 2.43
CA TYR A 42 -13.90 -3.35 1.42
C TYR A 42 -14.85 -4.32 2.14
N ARG A 43 -16.03 -4.59 1.56
CA ARG A 43 -17.01 -5.52 2.14
C ARG A 43 -16.45 -6.93 2.34
N HIS A 44 -15.48 -7.33 1.53
CA HIS A 44 -14.85 -8.65 1.58
C HIS A 44 -13.32 -8.51 1.71
N PRO A 45 -12.74 -8.76 2.89
CA PRO A 45 -11.29 -8.77 3.08
C PRO A 45 -10.67 -10.09 2.59
N SER A 46 -9.33 -10.12 2.49
CA SER A 46 -8.60 -11.35 2.19
C SER A 46 -8.69 -12.34 3.36
N LEU A 47 -8.87 -13.64 3.06
CA LEU A 47 -8.90 -14.71 4.07
C LEU A 47 -7.50 -15.23 4.46
N LYS A 48 -6.44 -14.43 4.25
CA LYS A 48 -5.07 -14.81 4.64
C LYS A 48 -4.98 -14.84 6.17
N GLY A 49 -4.40 -15.91 6.72
CA GLY A 49 -4.30 -16.11 8.19
C GLY A 49 -5.53 -16.77 8.84
N VAL A 50 -6.60 -17.05 8.09
CA VAL A 50 -7.76 -17.80 8.60
C VAL A 50 -7.42 -19.30 8.68
N CYS A 51 -8.00 -19.99 9.66
CA CYS A 51 -7.78 -21.42 9.91
C CYS A 51 -7.86 -22.25 8.61
N PRO A 52 -6.80 -23.00 8.24
CA PRO A 52 -6.78 -23.78 7.00
C PRO A 52 -7.92 -24.80 6.91
N LYS A 53 -8.30 -25.44 8.03
CA LYS A 53 -9.40 -26.42 8.09
C LYS A 53 -10.73 -25.79 7.65
N PHE A 54 -11.02 -24.60 8.16
CA PHE A 54 -12.20 -23.83 7.79
C PHE A 54 -12.19 -23.44 6.31
N LEU A 55 -11.04 -22.99 5.79
CA LEU A 55 -10.90 -22.60 4.38
C LEU A 55 -11.09 -23.77 3.42
N ARG A 56 -10.58 -24.96 3.75
CA ARG A 56 -10.81 -26.15 2.92
C ARG A 56 -12.29 -26.48 2.84
N ASN A 57 -12.99 -26.49 3.98
CA ASN A 57 -14.44 -26.74 4.01
C ASN A 57 -15.21 -25.67 3.22
N GLN A 58 -14.96 -24.39 3.48
CA GLN A 58 -15.62 -23.28 2.81
C GLN A 58 -15.44 -23.35 1.28
N ARG A 59 -14.25 -23.75 0.80
CA ARG A 59 -13.97 -23.94 -0.63
C ARG A 59 -14.87 -25.00 -1.25
N PHE A 60 -15.01 -26.15 -0.59
CA PHE A 60 -15.85 -27.24 -1.10
C PHE A 60 -17.34 -26.88 -1.05
N ALA A 61 -17.81 -26.27 0.04
CA ALA A 61 -19.19 -25.82 0.17
C ALA A 61 -19.59 -24.82 -0.93
N LYS A 62 -18.77 -23.78 -1.15
CA LYS A 62 -19.00 -22.78 -2.22
C LYS A 62 -19.00 -23.43 -3.61
N ARG A 63 -18.10 -24.38 -3.86
CA ARG A 63 -18.06 -25.09 -5.15
C ARG A 63 -19.33 -25.92 -5.36
N GLY A 64 -19.82 -26.61 -4.33
CA GLY A 64 -21.06 -27.39 -4.38
C GLY A 64 -22.28 -26.53 -4.71
N THR A 65 -22.46 -25.40 -4.00
CA THR A 65 -23.59 -24.49 -4.24
C THR A 65 -23.54 -23.84 -5.61
N LEU A 66 -22.36 -23.43 -6.08
CA LEU A 66 -22.20 -22.88 -7.43
C LEU A 66 -22.57 -23.89 -8.52
N LEU A 67 -22.10 -25.14 -8.41
CA LEU A 67 -22.43 -26.18 -9.39
C LEU A 67 -23.93 -26.51 -9.39
N ALA A 68 -24.57 -26.58 -8.22
CA ALA A 68 -26.00 -26.81 -8.11
C ALA A 68 -26.80 -25.66 -8.75
N GLY A 69 -26.41 -24.41 -8.49
CA GLY A 69 -27.03 -23.23 -9.12
C GLY A 69 -26.86 -23.20 -10.64
N ILE A 70 -25.68 -23.55 -11.16
CA ILE A 70 -25.44 -23.65 -12.61
C ILE A 70 -26.33 -24.73 -13.24
N LYS A 71 -26.47 -25.89 -12.60
CA LYS A 71 -27.37 -26.96 -13.07
C LYS A 71 -28.83 -26.52 -13.08
N ALA A 72 -29.28 -25.87 -12.00
CA ALA A 72 -30.66 -25.37 -11.89
C ALA A 72 -30.96 -24.32 -12.96
N THR A 73 -30.04 -23.37 -13.19
CA THR A 73 -30.19 -22.35 -14.23
C THR A 73 -30.15 -22.94 -15.64
N ALA A 74 -29.29 -23.94 -15.90
CA ALA A 74 -29.28 -24.65 -17.17
C ALA A 74 -30.57 -25.44 -17.44
N ALA A 75 -31.10 -26.13 -16.42
CA ALA A 75 -32.38 -26.84 -16.52
C ALA A 75 -33.55 -25.88 -16.74
N ALA A 76 -33.60 -24.76 -16.01
CA ALA A 76 -34.60 -23.72 -16.21
C ALA A 76 -34.53 -23.11 -17.62
N LYS A 77 -33.31 -22.88 -18.14
CA LYS A 77 -33.10 -22.37 -19.49
C LYS A 77 -33.51 -23.39 -20.57
N ALA A 78 -33.24 -24.68 -20.36
CA ALA A 78 -33.68 -25.75 -21.26
C ALA A 78 -35.21 -25.86 -21.29
N ALA A 79 -35.85 -25.81 -20.11
CA ALA A 79 -37.31 -25.80 -20.00
C ALA A 79 -37.95 -24.57 -20.69
N ALA A 80 -37.32 -23.41 -20.58
CA ALA A 80 -37.76 -22.18 -21.26
C ALA A 80 -37.50 -22.17 -22.78
N ALA A 81 -36.59 -23.02 -23.28
CA ALA A 81 -36.32 -23.16 -24.72
C ALA A 81 -37.23 -24.22 -25.39
N SER A 82 -37.83 -25.11 -24.60
CA SER A 82 -38.82 -26.10 -25.04
C SER A 82 -40.28 -25.64 -24.90
N ALA A 83 -40.49 -24.43 -24.37
CA ALA A 83 -41.78 -23.74 -24.31
C ALA A 83 -41.85 -22.70 -25.44
#